data_AF-A0A2E7LUI4-F1
#
_entry.id   AF-A0A2E7LUI4-F1
#
_cell.length_a   1.000
_cell.length_b   1.000
_cell.length_c   1.000
_cell.angle_alpha   90.00
_cell.angle_beta   90.00
_cell.angle_gamma   90.00
#
_symmetry.space_group_name_H-M   'P 1'
#
loop_
_entity.id
_entity.type
_entity.pdbx_description
1 polymer ?
#
loop_
_entity_poly.entity_id
_entity_poly.type
_entity_poly.pdbx_seq_one_letter_code
_entity_poly.pdbx_strand_id
1 'polypeptide(L)'
;MRILVLIVALLLAFPVNSQEKEKKNIFKEFYNDFFKYATVYAAGDYRAPYESSDKKYLIRQPEGAGLYDVPIVEDVTEYFPSDYRIGFGIRKLGRFDYERKPGNFWTGDQNVERQNALIAPTSAVQGWEYLFHFEKERRRGEEWDNQRYFLRHTGKYHIAKIESRFQGAYDFNYNAADVRARLPIGKKFSLSAGAAFRTHERVYGVNPYEIWVSALNDDGTQANYWYELAYEYGYQDAYYTTTIYNPITGEQENIGGYFWWNPEGVIVASSDPQFRDGPYKRLISRYNEEVLGNTGTFGLVSPVVGFDFYHYKSNFWMHLYGSAFLPYHKYVMGDKDDFDRVPLSYLYRNDWDQYGLADAAEGEQWWDYQAGANIGWKLSKSIGLFAEGEYTKMWDSEFFITTFGINYTFR
;
A
#
# COMPACT_ATOMS: atom_id res chain seq x y z
N MET A 1 7.52 1.14 19.03
CA MET A 1 7.32 0.65 20.42
C MET A 1 7.23 1.76 21.48
N ARG A 2 8.14 2.76 21.51
CA ARG A 2 8.11 3.85 22.51
C ARG A 2 6.85 4.74 22.48
N ILE A 3 6.32 5.03 21.29
CA ILE A 3 5.08 5.84 21.12
C ILE A 3 3.84 5.08 21.61
N LEU A 4 3.80 3.75 21.40
CA LEU A 4 2.68 2.89 21.84
C LEU A 4 2.57 2.86 23.37
N VAL A 5 3.72 2.77 24.07
CA VAL A 5 3.79 2.85 25.54
C VAL A 5 3.36 4.24 26.02
N LEU A 6 3.72 5.30 25.29
CA LEU A 6 3.32 6.67 25.63
C LEU A 6 1.82 6.91 25.46
N ILE A 7 1.19 6.39 24.39
CA ILE A 7 -0.25 6.51 24.13
C ILE A 7 -1.06 5.69 25.14
N VAL A 8 -0.61 4.47 25.46
CA VAL A 8 -1.23 3.66 26.52
C VAL A 8 -1.05 4.35 27.88
N ALA A 9 0.09 4.96 28.15
CA ALA A 9 0.31 5.75 29.37
C ALA A 9 -0.56 7.02 29.42
N LEU A 10 -0.78 7.71 28.29
CA LEU A 10 -1.67 8.87 28.17
C LEU A 10 -3.14 8.50 28.35
N LEU A 11 -3.58 7.36 27.82
CA LEU A 11 -4.93 6.82 28.04
C LEU A 11 -5.15 6.39 29.49
N LEU A 12 -4.11 5.94 30.19
CA LEU A 12 -4.13 5.67 31.63
C LEU A 12 -4.02 6.95 32.49
N ALA A 13 -3.58 8.07 31.91
CA ALA A 13 -3.33 9.34 32.59
C ALA A 13 -4.46 10.37 32.47
N PHE A 14 -5.64 10.00 31.98
CA PHE A 14 -6.85 10.83 32.11
C PHE A 14 -7.64 10.50 33.40
N PRO A 15 -7.34 11.15 34.55
CA PRO A 15 -8.33 11.34 35.59
C PRO A 15 -8.55 12.84 35.78
N VAL A 16 -9.64 13.40 35.22
CA VAL A 16 -10.14 14.69 35.71
C VAL A 16 -11.66 14.63 35.88
N ASN A 17 -12.03 14.57 37.15
CA ASN A 17 -13.29 14.96 37.79
C ASN A 17 -14.57 14.19 37.44
N SER A 18 -14.77 13.08 38.16
CA SER A 18 -16.11 12.69 38.60
C SER A 18 -16.08 12.50 40.12
N GLN A 19 -16.74 13.44 40.83
CA GLN A 19 -17.01 13.35 42.26
C GLN A 19 -18.00 12.22 42.55
N GLU A 20 -17.55 11.29 43.40
CA GLU A 20 -18.27 10.37 44.30
C GLU A 20 -19.66 9.82 43.90
N LYS A 21 -19.71 8.49 43.68
CA LYS A 21 -20.22 7.50 44.65
C LYS A 21 -19.91 6.08 44.16
N GLU A 22 -19.37 5.25 45.07
CA GLU A 22 -18.72 3.94 44.88
C GLU A 22 -17.31 3.99 44.28
N LYS A 23 -16.29 3.64 45.08
CA LYS A 23 -14.96 3.24 44.58
C LYS A 23 -15.11 1.91 43.84
N LYS A 24 -15.65 1.95 42.63
CA LYS A 24 -15.55 0.84 41.68
C LYS A 24 -14.08 0.68 41.34
N ASN A 25 -13.58 -0.55 41.41
CA ASN A 25 -12.18 -0.84 41.18
C ASN A 25 -11.88 -0.57 39.70
N ILE A 26 -11.35 0.61 39.39
CA ILE A 26 -11.15 1.13 38.02
C ILE A 26 -10.37 0.14 37.15
N PHE A 27 -9.42 -0.58 37.74
CA PHE A 27 -8.67 -1.63 37.05
C PHE A 27 -9.56 -2.81 36.62
N LYS A 28 -10.54 -3.18 37.44
CA LYS A 28 -11.51 -4.24 37.13
C LYS A 28 -12.48 -3.81 36.03
N GLU A 29 -12.91 -2.55 36.02
CA GLU A 29 -13.71 -1.99 34.92
C GLU A 29 -12.91 -1.94 33.62
N PHE A 30 -11.69 -1.39 33.65
CA PHE A 30 -10.82 -1.37 32.47
C PHE A 30 -10.53 -2.78 31.93
N TYR A 31 -10.21 -3.74 32.80
CA TYR A 31 -9.99 -5.12 32.39
C TYR A 31 -11.24 -5.75 31.75
N ASN A 32 -12.41 -5.55 32.36
CA ASN A 32 -13.68 -6.07 31.86
C ASN A 32 -14.13 -5.36 30.57
N ASP A 33 -13.77 -4.11 30.36
CA ASP A 33 -14.18 -3.35 29.17
C ASP A 33 -13.17 -3.47 28.03
N PHE A 34 -11.88 -3.69 28.32
CA PHE A 34 -10.82 -3.79 27.33
C PHE A 34 -10.50 -5.25 26.95
N PHE A 35 -10.29 -6.14 27.92
CA PHE A 35 -9.83 -7.52 27.66
C PHE A 35 -10.95 -8.55 27.58
N LYS A 36 -12.13 -8.29 28.17
CA LYS A 36 -13.27 -9.21 28.03
C LYS A 36 -13.66 -9.35 26.56
N TYR A 37 -13.84 -10.60 26.12
CA TYR A 37 -14.08 -11.02 24.73
C TYR A 37 -12.88 -10.88 23.78
N ALA A 38 -11.69 -10.60 24.30
CA ALA A 38 -10.47 -10.68 23.51
C ALA A 38 -10.11 -12.14 23.21
N THR A 39 -9.61 -12.38 22.00
CA THR A 39 -9.08 -13.67 21.57
C THR A 39 -7.63 -13.50 21.17
N VAL A 40 -6.74 -14.23 21.83
CA VAL A 40 -5.36 -14.46 21.40
C VAL A 40 -5.34 -15.69 20.49
N TYR A 41 -4.59 -15.63 19.40
CA TYR A 41 -4.49 -16.71 18.44
C TYR A 41 -3.09 -16.80 17.84
N ALA A 42 -2.77 -18.01 17.39
CA ALA A 42 -1.68 -18.30 16.47
C ALA A 42 -2.21 -19.32 15.47
N ALA A 43 -1.90 -19.13 14.19
CA ALA A 43 -2.39 -19.99 13.13
C ALA A 43 -1.45 -19.98 11.93
N GLY A 44 -1.52 -21.01 11.10
CA GLY A 44 -0.77 -21.06 9.86
C GLY A 44 -1.27 -22.14 8.92
N ASP A 45 -0.85 -22.01 7.67
CA ASP A 45 -1.05 -23.00 6.61
C ASP A 45 0.24 -23.23 5.84
N TYR A 46 0.35 -24.42 5.26
CA TYR A 46 1.47 -24.86 4.44
C TYR A 46 0.91 -25.55 3.20
N ARG A 47 1.37 -25.16 2.02
CA ARG A 47 0.83 -25.64 0.74
C ARG A 47 1.92 -26.31 -0.09
N ALA A 48 1.47 -27.13 -1.03
CA ALA A 48 2.37 -27.80 -1.97
C ALA A 48 3.18 -26.77 -2.78
N PRO A 49 4.43 -27.10 -3.18
CA PRO A 49 5.19 -26.29 -4.11
C PRO A 49 4.46 -26.16 -5.45
N TYR A 50 4.73 -25.08 -6.17
CA TYR A 50 4.13 -24.81 -7.47
C TYR A 50 5.19 -24.89 -8.58
N GLU A 51 4.83 -25.57 -9.66
CA GLU A 51 5.65 -25.70 -10.86
C GLU A 51 4.87 -25.17 -12.06
N SER A 52 5.52 -24.35 -12.89
CA SER A 52 4.94 -23.88 -14.14
C SER A 52 4.64 -25.08 -15.04
N SER A 53 3.41 -25.15 -15.56
CA SER A 53 3.05 -26.14 -16.57
C SER A 53 3.74 -25.90 -17.92
N ASP A 54 4.24 -24.68 -18.14
CA ASP A 54 4.98 -24.29 -19.34
C ASP A 54 6.48 -24.32 -19.07
N LYS A 55 7.20 -25.19 -19.78
CA LYS A 55 8.64 -25.40 -19.64
C LYS A 55 9.41 -24.42 -20.51
N LYS A 56 10.35 -23.69 -19.92
CA LYS A 56 11.15 -22.67 -20.62
C LYS A 56 12.57 -23.15 -20.82
N TYR A 57 13.12 -22.93 -22.01
CA TYR A 57 14.47 -23.33 -22.37
C TYR A 57 15.27 -22.15 -22.90
N LEU A 58 16.56 -22.10 -22.57
CA LEU A 58 17.52 -21.12 -23.07
C LEU A 58 18.65 -21.86 -23.81
N ILE A 59 19.08 -21.30 -24.94
CA ILE A 59 20.22 -21.82 -25.71
C ILE A 59 21.47 -21.02 -25.34
N ARG A 60 22.51 -21.70 -24.85
CA ARG A 60 23.83 -21.10 -24.56
C ARG A 60 24.93 -21.74 -25.36
N GLN A 61 25.97 -20.98 -25.65
CA GLN A 61 27.21 -21.52 -26.16
C GLN A 61 28.02 -22.12 -24.99
N PRO A 62 28.55 -23.37 -25.11
CA PRO A 62 29.46 -23.90 -24.12
C PRO A 62 30.68 -22.98 -23.92
N GLU A 63 31.27 -22.99 -22.72
CA GLU A 63 32.48 -22.21 -22.46
C GLU A 63 33.62 -22.69 -23.38
N GLY A 64 34.24 -21.76 -24.11
CA GLY A 64 35.31 -22.06 -25.08
C GLY A 64 34.85 -22.63 -26.42
N ALA A 65 33.55 -22.81 -26.66
CA ALA A 65 33.03 -23.24 -27.96
C ALA A 65 33.05 -22.10 -28.99
N GLY A 66 33.27 -22.46 -30.25
CA GLY A 66 33.13 -21.59 -31.43
C GLY A 66 31.68 -21.48 -31.92
N LEU A 67 31.42 -20.52 -32.82
CA LEU A 67 30.07 -20.17 -33.30
C LEU A 67 29.28 -21.36 -33.88
N TYR A 68 29.98 -22.37 -34.38
CA TYR A 68 29.40 -23.54 -35.05
C TYR A 68 29.27 -24.78 -34.14
N ASP A 69 29.66 -24.67 -32.88
CA ASP A 69 29.56 -25.78 -31.93
C ASP A 69 28.13 -25.96 -31.44
N VAL A 70 27.80 -27.20 -31.04
CA VAL A 70 26.47 -27.56 -30.55
C VAL A 70 26.17 -26.79 -29.26
N PRO A 71 25.06 -26.05 -29.19
CA PRO A 71 24.74 -25.28 -27.99
C PRO A 71 24.21 -26.16 -26.86
N ILE A 72 24.29 -25.64 -25.65
CA ILE A 72 23.64 -26.19 -24.46
C ILE A 72 22.20 -25.68 -24.42
N VAL A 73 21.25 -26.60 -24.25
CA VAL A 73 19.85 -26.27 -23.99
C VAL A 73 19.62 -26.39 -22.49
N GLU A 74 19.46 -25.25 -21.81
CA GLU A 74 19.23 -25.18 -20.36
C GLU A 74 17.74 -25.07 -20.09
N ASP A 75 17.21 -25.94 -19.21
CA ASP A 75 15.88 -25.75 -18.62
C ASP A 75 15.95 -24.59 -17.62
N VAL A 76 15.28 -23.50 -17.96
CA VAL A 76 15.17 -22.28 -17.14
C VAL A 76 13.75 -22.13 -16.58
N THR A 77 13.00 -23.24 -16.47
CA THR A 77 11.69 -23.26 -15.82
C THR A 77 11.83 -22.83 -14.36
N GLU A 78 10.92 -21.96 -13.93
CA GLU A 78 10.87 -21.48 -12.57
C GLU A 78 10.17 -22.50 -11.66
N TYR A 79 10.84 -22.91 -10.58
CA TYR A 79 10.32 -23.84 -9.58
C TYR A 79 10.12 -23.10 -8.26
N PHE A 80 8.87 -22.98 -7.84
CA PHE A 80 8.53 -22.26 -6.62
C PHE A 80 8.48 -23.21 -5.43
N PRO A 81 9.14 -22.88 -4.30
CA PRO A 81 9.05 -23.67 -3.08
C PRO A 81 7.62 -23.64 -2.53
N SER A 82 7.35 -24.48 -1.53
CA SER A 82 6.08 -24.48 -0.80
C SER A 82 5.72 -23.09 -0.26
N ASP A 83 4.47 -22.71 -0.49
CA ASP A 83 3.84 -21.55 0.12
C ASP A 83 3.54 -21.84 1.60
N TYR A 84 3.68 -20.82 2.43
CA TYR A 84 3.30 -20.90 3.83
C TYR A 84 2.71 -19.58 4.32
N ARG A 85 1.96 -19.65 5.40
CA ARG A 85 1.53 -18.48 6.17
C ARG A 85 1.59 -18.82 7.64
N ILE A 86 2.18 -17.95 8.44
CA ILE A 86 2.20 -18.09 9.89
C ILE A 86 1.84 -16.73 10.47
N GLY A 87 0.78 -16.67 11.25
CA GLY A 87 0.29 -15.45 11.86
C GLY A 87 -0.01 -15.60 13.34
N PHE A 88 0.18 -14.52 14.08
CA PHE A 88 -0.18 -14.41 15.49
C PHE A 88 -0.89 -13.09 15.75
N GLY A 89 -1.73 -13.06 16.78
CA GLY A 89 -2.40 -11.82 17.13
C GLY A 89 -3.32 -11.89 18.32
N ILE A 90 -3.85 -10.71 18.65
CA ILE A 90 -4.92 -10.52 19.63
C ILE A 90 -5.98 -9.62 19.02
N ARG A 91 -7.25 -9.97 19.22
CA ARG A 91 -8.38 -9.19 18.70
C ARG A 91 -9.54 -9.13 19.68
N LYS A 92 -10.27 -8.02 19.64
CA LYS A 92 -11.60 -7.87 20.21
C LYS A 92 -12.44 -7.09 19.21
N LEU A 93 -13.37 -7.79 18.54
CA LEU A 93 -14.15 -7.24 17.44
C LEU A 93 -15.61 -7.70 17.56
N GLY A 94 -16.54 -6.75 17.49
CA GLY A 94 -17.97 -7.01 17.42
C GLY A 94 -18.36 -7.40 16.01
N ARG A 95 -19.20 -8.43 15.86
CA ARG A 95 -19.69 -8.89 14.55
C ARG A 95 -21.06 -8.30 14.25
N PHE A 96 -21.29 -7.92 13.00
CA PHE A 96 -22.63 -7.61 12.51
C PHE A 96 -23.43 -8.90 12.32
N ASP A 97 -24.76 -8.83 12.35
CA ASP A 97 -25.61 -10.03 12.34
C ASP A 97 -25.53 -10.82 11.02
N TYR A 98 -25.14 -10.16 9.92
CA TYR A 98 -24.90 -10.82 8.64
C TYR A 98 -23.55 -11.56 8.59
N GLU A 99 -22.61 -11.24 9.49
CA GLU A 99 -21.28 -11.84 9.50
C GLU A 99 -21.34 -13.21 10.14
N ARG A 100 -21.05 -14.25 9.36
CA ARG A 100 -20.94 -15.61 9.88
C ARG A 100 -19.57 -15.82 10.50
N LYS A 101 -19.53 -16.57 11.60
CA LYS A 101 -18.26 -17.08 12.13
C LYS A 101 -17.73 -18.13 11.13
N PRO A 102 -16.55 -17.95 10.53
CA PRO A 102 -16.05 -18.84 9.48
C PRO A 102 -15.70 -20.24 9.98
N GLY A 103 -15.39 -20.38 11.28
CA GLY A 103 -15.08 -21.65 11.91
C GLY A 103 -14.99 -21.53 13.43
N ASN A 104 -14.54 -22.59 14.09
CA ASN A 104 -14.39 -22.59 15.55
C ASN A 104 -13.14 -21.84 16.00
N PHE A 105 -12.05 -21.95 15.22
CA PHE A 105 -10.77 -21.34 15.47
C PHE A 105 -10.57 -20.11 14.59
N TRP A 106 -9.78 -19.17 15.10
CA TRP A 106 -9.27 -18.08 14.29
C TRP A 106 -8.02 -18.57 13.55
N THR A 107 -8.05 -18.59 12.21
CA THR A 107 -6.99 -19.08 11.33
C THR A 107 -6.01 -17.99 10.88
N GLY A 108 -6.27 -16.72 11.19
CA GLY A 108 -5.47 -15.59 10.72
C GLY A 108 -5.62 -15.32 9.23
N ASP A 109 -6.37 -16.14 8.49
CA ASP A 109 -6.51 -16.00 7.05
C ASP A 109 -7.38 -14.78 6.74
N GLN A 110 -6.76 -13.73 6.23
CA GLN A 110 -7.46 -12.54 5.77
C GLN A 110 -8.47 -12.80 4.64
N ASN A 111 -8.50 -13.98 4.02
CA ASN A 111 -9.51 -14.36 3.02
C ASN A 111 -10.68 -15.15 3.64
N VAL A 112 -10.41 -15.98 4.65
CA VAL A 112 -11.45 -16.81 5.29
C VAL A 112 -12.15 -16.05 6.42
N GLU A 113 -11.42 -15.17 7.09
CA GLU A 113 -11.89 -14.58 8.34
C GLU A 113 -12.19 -13.09 8.26
N ARG A 114 -12.37 -12.63 7.03
CA ARG A 114 -12.75 -11.27 6.71
C ARG A 114 -13.89 -10.79 7.57
N GLN A 115 -13.64 -9.63 8.15
CA GLN A 115 -14.65 -8.83 8.78
C GLN A 115 -14.66 -7.50 8.03
N ASN A 116 -15.46 -7.42 6.97
CA ASN A 116 -15.34 -6.34 5.99
C ASN A 116 -15.62 -4.95 6.61
N ALA A 117 -16.41 -4.92 7.67
CA ALA A 117 -16.69 -3.70 8.40
C ALA A 117 -15.51 -3.17 9.26
N LEU A 118 -14.29 -3.69 9.11
CA LEU A 118 -13.11 -3.16 9.79
C LEU A 118 -12.71 -1.76 9.32
N ILE A 119 -12.98 -1.42 8.06
CA ILE A 119 -12.74 -0.07 7.52
C ILE A 119 -13.92 0.89 7.74
N ALA A 120 -15.07 0.39 8.19
CA ALA A 120 -16.22 1.22 8.49
C ALA A 120 -15.86 2.27 9.56
N PRO A 121 -16.44 3.49 9.50
CA PRO A 121 -16.16 4.51 10.51
C PRO A 121 -16.71 4.10 11.88
N THR A 122 -17.75 3.26 11.91
CA THR A 122 -18.37 2.78 13.15
C THR A 122 -18.19 1.29 13.36
N SER A 123 -18.72 0.80 14.47
CA SER A 123 -18.63 -0.58 14.91
C SER A 123 -20.02 -1.17 15.11
N ALA A 124 -20.12 -2.50 14.99
CA ALA A 124 -21.30 -3.27 15.41
C ALA A 124 -21.62 -3.07 16.91
N VAL A 125 -20.62 -2.76 17.73
CA VAL A 125 -20.76 -2.60 19.18
C VAL A 125 -20.17 -1.28 19.66
N GLN A 126 -20.73 -0.71 20.71
CA GLN A 126 -20.11 0.45 21.36
C GLN A 126 -18.96 0.00 22.28
N GLY A 127 -17.97 0.87 22.45
CA GLY A 127 -16.79 0.64 23.29
C GLY A 127 -15.54 0.37 22.46
N TRP A 128 -14.60 -0.37 23.06
CA TRP A 128 -13.29 -0.66 22.50
C TRP A 128 -13.30 -1.87 21.55
N GLU A 129 -12.67 -1.66 20.40
CA GLU A 129 -12.30 -2.70 19.45
C GLU A 129 -10.84 -2.58 19.05
N TYR A 130 -10.21 -3.72 18.82
CA TYR A 130 -8.84 -3.76 18.36
C TYR A 130 -8.51 -5.04 17.63
N LEU A 131 -7.51 -4.93 16.77
CA LEU A 131 -6.81 -6.04 16.13
C LEU A 131 -5.33 -5.69 16.18
N PHE A 132 -4.54 -6.59 16.73
CA PHE A 132 -3.09 -6.59 16.58
C PHE A 132 -2.74 -7.92 15.92
N HIS A 133 -2.21 -7.83 14.71
CA HIS A 133 -1.95 -8.99 13.86
C HIS A 133 -0.61 -8.83 13.18
N PHE A 134 0.16 -9.91 13.20
CA PHE A 134 1.41 -10.07 12.50
C PHE A 134 1.32 -11.37 11.72
N GLU A 135 1.84 -11.35 10.52
CA GLU A 135 1.84 -12.49 9.64
C GLU A 135 3.10 -12.47 8.79
N LYS A 136 3.70 -13.65 8.64
CA LYS A 136 4.70 -13.91 7.63
C LYS A 136 4.11 -14.88 6.61
N GLU A 137 4.17 -14.51 5.34
CA GLU A 137 3.69 -15.35 4.25
C GLU A 137 4.76 -15.53 3.18
N ARG A 138 4.72 -16.70 2.53
CA ARG A 138 5.38 -16.95 1.25
C ARG A 138 4.34 -17.37 0.24
N ARG A 139 4.34 -16.74 -0.92
CA ARG A 139 3.51 -17.16 -2.05
C ARG A 139 4.30 -17.08 -3.35
N ARG A 140 4.39 -18.19 -4.06
CA ARG A 140 5.16 -18.31 -5.31
C ARG A 140 6.59 -17.79 -5.16
N GLY A 141 7.29 -18.30 -4.13
CA GLY A 141 8.69 -17.97 -3.88
C GLY A 141 8.96 -16.59 -3.25
N GLU A 142 8.03 -15.65 -3.36
CA GLU A 142 8.13 -14.34 -2.72
C GLU A 142 7.69 -14.43 -1.24
N GLU A 143 8.47 -13.81 -0.36
CA GLU A 143 8.16 -13.70 1.07
C GLU A 143 7.76 -12.28 1.44
N TRP A 144 6.70 -12.14 2.23
CA TRP A 144 6.25 -10.87 2.75
C TRP A 144 5.94 -10.96 4.24
N ASP A 145 6.24 -9.87 4.94
CA ASP A 145 5.71 -9.61 6.26
C ASP A 145 4.48 -8.71 6.13
N ASN A 146 3.45 -9.03 6.91
CA ASN A 146 2.20 -8.29 6.98
C ASN A 146 1.92 -7.94 8.44
N GLN A 147 1.52 -6.70 8.68
CA GLN A 147 1.15 -6.25 10.01
C GLN A 147 -0.08 -5.37 9.94
N ARG A 148 -0.99 -5.58 10.90
CA ARG A 148 -2.15 -4.71 11.07
C ARG A 148 -2.41 -4.48 12.54
N TYR A 149 -2.39 -3.21 12.92
CA TYR A 149 -2.79 -2.74 14.22
C TYR A 149 -3.92 -1.76 14.05
N PHE A 150 -4.99 -1.92 14.79
CA PHE A 150 -5.85 -0.79 15.06
C PHE A 150 -6.43 -0.87 16.45
N LEU A 151 -6.73 0.30 16.99
CA LEU A 151 -7.48 0.48 18.20
C LEU A 151 -8.55 1.54 17.91
N ARG A 152 -9.81 1.16 18.10
CA ARG A 152 -10.97 2.01 17.87
C ARG A 152 -11.82 2.06 19.12
N HIS A 153 -12.29 3.26 19.46
CA HIS A 153 -13.35 3.46 20.43
C HIS A 153 -14.56 4.08 19.73
N THR A 154 -15.70 3.40 19.77
CA THR A 154 -16.97 3.92 19.23
C THR A 154 -17.94 4.22 20.37
N GLY A 155 -18.17 5.51 20.63
CA GLY A 155 -19.19 5.99 21.54
C GLY A 155 -20.52 6.31 20.85
N LYS A 156 -21.46 6.85 21.63
CA LYS A 156 -22.73 7.34 21.10
C LYS A 156 -22.54 8.55 20.19
N TYR A 157 -21.63 9.46 20.56
CA TYR A 157 -21.43 10.75 19.90
C TYR A 157 -19.99 11.00 19.42
N HIS A 158 -19.12 10.01 19.55
CA HIS A 158 -17.71 10.15 19.17
C HIS A 158 -17.14 8.85 18.64
N ILE A 159 -16.10 8.98 17.81
CA ILE A 159 -15.26 7.90 17.31
C ILE A 159 -13.82 8.38 17.48
N ALA A 160 -12.97 7.51 18.01
CA ALA A 160 -11.52 7.70 17.99
C ALA A 160 -10.89 6.42 17.45
N LYS A 161 -9.98 6.53 16.49
CA LYS A 161 -9.31 5.39 15.87
C LYS A 161 -7.84 5.70 15.67
N ILE A 162 -6.98 4.75 16.01
CA ILE A 162 -5.60 4.71 15.55
C ILE A 162 -5.42 3.42 14.74
N GLU A 163 -4.72 3.49 13.63
CA GLU A 163 -4.45 2.35 12.76
C GLU A 163 -3.02 2.42 12.23
N SER A 164 -2.42 1.27 12.04
CA SER A 164 -1.15 1.09 11.37
C SER A 164 -1.28 -0.18 10.53
N ARG A 165 -0.91 -0.10 9.26
CA ARG A 165 -1.01 -1.21 8.33
C ARG A 165 0.25 -1.25 7.49
N PHE A 166 0.88 -2.41 7.50
CA PHE A 166 1.99 -2.77 6.63
C PHE A 166 1.57 -4.00 5.82
N GLN A 167 1.66 -3.92 4.50
CA GLN A 167 1.50 -5.08 3.63
C GLN A 167 2.67 -5.14 2.65
N GLY A 168 3.50 -6.17 2.78
CA GLY A 168 4.64 -6.36 1.88
C GLY A 168 4.23 -6.67 0.44
N ALA A 169 3.14 -7.41 0.22
CA ALA A 169 2.74 -7.87 -1.12
C ALA A 169 2.40 -6.74 -2.12
N TYR A 170 2.10 -5.53 -1.66
CA TYR A 170 1.86 -4.36 -2.52
C TYR A 170 2.48 -3.08 -1.97
N ASP A 171 3.52 -3.23 -1.14
CA ASP A 171 4.31 -2.14 -0.55
C ASP A 171 3.45 -0.98 0.00
N PHE A 172 2.56 -1.33 0.93
CA PHE A 172 1.65 -0.36 1.54
C PHE A 172 1.95 -0.24 3.04
N ASN A 173 2.53 0.88 3.42
CA ASN A 173 2.79 1.27 4.81
C ASN A 173 2.09 2.58 5.14
N TYR A 174 1.17 2.56 6.10
CA TYR A 174 0.40 3.73 6.49
C TYR A 174 0.05 3.72 7.97
N ASN A 175 0.14 4.87 8.62
CA ASN A 175 -0.38 5.09 9.97
C ASN A 175 -1.45 6.19 9.98
N ALA A 176 -2.47 5.98 10.79
CA ALA A 176 -3.63 6.85 10.96
C ALA A 176 -3.89 7.14 12.43
N ALA A 177 -4.33 8.35 12.71
CA ALA A 177 -5.10 8.67 13.89
C ALA A 177 -6.27 9.58 13.50
N ASP A 178 -7.50 9.20 13.80
CA ASP A 178 -8.68 10.03 13.54
C ASP A 178 -9.59 10.16 14.75
N VAL A 179 -10.16 11.35 14.90
CA VAL A 179 -11.14 11.67 15.94
C VAL A 179 -12.33 12.35 15.25
N ARG A 180 -13.53 11.82 15.50
CA ARG A 180 -14.76 12.25 14.84
C ARG A 180 -15.89 12.45 15.83
N ALA A 181 -16.68 13.50 15.64
CA ALA A 181 -18.01 13.61 16.19
C ALA A 181 -18.95 12.67 15.41
N ARG A 182 -19.84 11.98 16.10
CA ARG A 182 -20.80 11.03 15.52
C ARG A 182 -22.22 11.51 15.77
N LEU A 183 -23.03 11.52 14.72
CA LEU A 183 -24.45 11.81 14.76
C LEU A 183 -25.24 10.54 14.37
N PRO A 184 -25.76 9.77 15.33
CA PRO A 184 -26.68 8.68 15.03
C PRO A 184 -28.05 9.24 14.61
N ILE A 185 -28.55 8.81 13.45
CA ILE A 185 -29.85 9.19 12.89
C ILE A 185 -30.74 7.93 12.89
N GLY A 186 -31.67 7.89 13.85
CA GLY A 186 -32.47 6.69 14.11
C GLY A 186 -31.61 5.53 14.60
N LYS A 187 -31.96 4.30 14.20
CA LYS A 187 -31.28 3.06 14.65
C LYS A 187 -30.33 2.46 13.62
N LYS A 188 -30.35 2.97 12.39
CA LYS A 188 -29.72 2.32 11.22
C LYS A 188 -28.65 3.17 10.56
N PHE A 189 -28.73 4.48 10.70
CA PHE A 189 -27.85 5.39 9.99
C PHE A 189 -27.05 6.22 10.98
N SER A 190 -25.79 6.50 10.66
CA SER A 190 -25.02 7.50 11.36
C SER A 190 -24.09 8.25 10.42
N LEU A 191 -23.93 9.54 10.71
CA LEU A 191 -22.93 10.39 10.09
C LEU A 191 -21.81 10.66 11.09
N SER A 192 -20.61 10.94 10.57
CA SER A 192 -19.48 11.35 11.37
C SER A 192 -18.66 12.41 10.64
N ALA A 193 -18.06 13.32 11.40
CA ALA A 193 -17.17 14.34 10.87
C ALA A 193 -16.07 14.66 11.89
N GLY A 194 -14.86 14.95 11.43
CA GLY A 194 -13.73 15.21 12.30
C GLY A 194 -12.45 15.49 11.53
N ALA A 195 -11.33 15.15 12.15
CA ALA A 195 -10.00 15.30 11.57
C ALA A 195 -9.21 14.00 11.67
N ALA A 196 -8.33 13.78 10.70
CA ALA A 196 -7.43 12.66 10.66
C ALA A 196 -6.00 13.15 10.45
N PHE A 197 -5.07 12.58 11.21
CA PHE A 197 -3.64 12.63 10.99
C PHE A 197 -3.19 11.34 10.33
N ARG A 198 -2.38 11.44 9.29
CA ARG A 198 -2.02 10.34 8.39
C ARG A 198 -0.54 10.43 8.04
N THR A 199 0.18 9.32 8.12
CA THR A 199 1.58 9.25 7.71
C THR A 199 1.79 8.21 6.61
N HIS A 200 2.73 8.49 5.72
CA HIS A 200 3.21 7.57 4.70
C HIS A 200 4.70 7.79 4.48
N GLU A 201 5.39 6.77 3.96
CA GLU A 201 6.84 6.82 3.67
C GLU A 201 7.11 6.93 2.17
N ARG A 202 6.11 6.62 1.34
CA ARG A 202 6.27 6.59 -0.11
C ARG A 202 6.01 7.96 -0.71
N VAL A 203 6.95 8.45 -1.52
CA VAL A 203 6.70 9.60 -2.39
C VAL A 203 5.78 9.17 -3.53
N TYR A 204 4.60 9.78 -3.59
CA TYR A 204 3.58 9.50 -4.59
C TYR A 204 3.58 10.58 -5.67
N GLY A 205 3.47 10.18 -6.93
CA GLY A 205 3.27 11.08 -8.06
C GLY A 205 4.47 11.96 -8.46
N VAL A 206 5.64 11.78 -7.83
CA VAL A 206 6.87 12.52 -8.16
C VAL A 206 7.91 11.56 -8.72
N ASN A 207 8.55 11.94 -9.83
CA ASN A 207 9.63 11.20 -10.47
C ASN A 207 10.93 12.03 -10.39
N PRO A 208 11.83 11.73 -9.44
CA PRO A 208 13.06 12.53 -9.26
C PRO A 208 13.93 12.62 -10.50
N TYR A 209 14.07 11.53 -11.25
CA TYR A 209 14.85 11.51 -12.48
C TYR A 209 14.25 12.43 -13.55
N GLU A 210 12.93 12.47 -13.67
CA GLU A 210 12.25 13.36 -14.62
C GLU A 210 12.48 14.83 -14.25
N ILE A 211 12.37 15.19 -12.97
CA ILE A 211 12.70 16.53 -12.48
C ILE A 211 14.17 16.87 -12.79
N TRP A 212 15.08 15.96 -12.46
CA TRP A 212 16.52 16.16 -12.66
C TRP A 212 16.89 16.34 -14.15
N VAL A 213 16.39 15.45 -15.03
CA VAL A 213 16.75 15.46 -16.46
C VAL A 213 16.00 16.52 -17.26
N SER A 214 14.91 17.08 -16.74
CA SER A 214 14.18 18.17 -17.41
C SER A 214 14.59 19.56 -16.92
N ALA A 215 15.41 19.64 -15.88
CA ALA A 215 15.82 20.90 -15.28
C ALA A 215 16.54 21.83 -16.28
N LEU A 216 16.19 23.11 -16.26
CA LEU A 216 16.84 24.20 -16.96
C LEU A 216 17.50 25.16 -15.96
N ASN A 217 18.59 25.78 -16.39
CA ASN A 217 19.18 26.92 -15.71
C ASN A 217 18.31 28.18 -15.91
N ASP A 218 18.59 29.23 -15.12
CA ASP A 218 17.88 30.53 -15.21
C ASP A 218 17.92 31.16 -16.63
N ASP A 219 18.92 30.81 -17.44
CA ASP A 219 19.08 31.28 -18.82
C ASP A 219 18.34 30.42 -19.86
N GLY A 220 17.62 29.39 -19.42
CA GLY A 220 16.85 28.46 -20.26
C GLY A 220 17.69 27.35 -20.92
N THR A 221 18.97 27.22 -20.55
CA THR A 221 19.80 26.09 -21.01
C THR A 221 19.55 24.83 -20.19
N GLN A 222 19.78 23.67 -20.80
CA GLN A 222 19.65 22.38 -20.12
C GLN A 222 20.62 22.32 -18.92
N ALA A 223 20.10 22.08 -17.72
CA ALA A 223 20.92 21.97 -16.52
C ALA A 223 21.64 20.62 -16.43
N ASN A 224 20.95 19.54 -16.80
CA ASN A 224 21.50 18.18 -16.78
C ASN A 224 21.21 17.43 -18.07
N TYR A 225 22.21 16.76 -18.64
CA TYR A 225 22.04 15.86 -19.77
C TYR A 225 21.94 14.41 -19.28
N TRP A 226 21.07 13.60 -19.91
CA TRP A 226 20.84 12.21 -19.48
C TRP A 226 22.13 11.39 -19.32
N TYR A 227 23.12 11.58 -20.19
CA TYR A 227 24.38 10.82 -20.12
C TYR A 227 25.24 11.19 -18.91
N GLU A 228 25.04 12.37 -18.31
CA GLU A 228 25.81 12.80 -17.13
C GLU A 228 25.51 11.90 -15.93
N LEU A 229 24.26 11.47 -15.76
CA LEU A 229 23.90 10.50 -14.72
C LEU A 229 24.66 9.18 -14.90
N ALA A 230 24.85 8.75 -16.15
CA ALA A 230 25.64 7.55 -16.43
C ALA A 230 27.10 7.73 -15.96
N TYR A 231 27.70 8.89 -16.24
CA TYR A 231 29.07 9.20 -15.83
C TYR A 231 29.22 9.31 -14.30
N GLU A 232 28.25 9.91 -13.60
CA GLU A 232 28.23 9.97 -12.14
C GLU A 232 28.27 8.57 -11.51
N TYR A 233 27.63 7.60 -12.15
CA TYR A 233 27.61 6.20 -11.73
C TYR A 233 28.75 5.36 -12.33
N GLY A 234 29.74 5.99 -12.95
CA GLY A 234 30.97 5.37 -13.43
C GLY A 234 30.88 4.69 -14.79
N TYR A 235 29.78 4.87 -15.53
CA TYR A 235 29.73 4.43 -16.93
C TYR A 235 30.59 5.36 -17.80
N GLN A 236 31.05 4.83 -18.93
CA GLN A 236 31.83 5.58 -19.91
C GLN A 236 31.34 5.24 -21.31
N ASP A 237 31.46 6.19 -22.24
CA ASP A 237 31.12 5.98 -23.64
C ASP A 237 32.32 6.25 -24.58
N ALA A 238 32.21 5.74 -25.80
CA ALA A 238 33.14 6.08 -26.87
C ALA A 238 32.42 6.08 -28.21
N TYR A 239 32.55 7.19 -28.94
CA TYR A 239 32.01 7.32 -30.29
C TYR A 239 32.79 6.43 -31.26
N TYR A 240 32.06 5.75 -32.15
CA TYR A 240 32.63 4.98 -33.25
C TYR A 240 31.92 5.29 -34.56
N THR A 241 32.62 5.05 -35.67
CA THR A 241 32.06 4.99 -37.02
C THR A 241 32.53 3.73 -37.71
N THR A 242 31.68 3.13 -38.53
CA THR A 242 32.02 1.94 -39.32
C THR A 242 31.21 1.91 -40.62
N THR A 243 31.76 1.26 -41.63
CA THR A 243 31.08 1.03 -42.91
C THR A 243 30.48 -0.37 -42.90
N ILE A 244 29.17 -0.47 -43.09
CA ILE A 244 28.44 -1.74 -43.25
C ILE A 244 27.91 -1.88 -44.67
N TYR A 245 27.54 -3.09 -45.05
CA TYR A 245 26.74 -3.33 -46.25
C TYR A 245 25.29 -3.56 -45.83
N ASN A 246 24.38 -2.78 -46.39
CA ASN A 246 22.96 -2.98 -46.16
C ASN A 246 22.53 -4.36 -46.72
N PRO A 247 21.96 -5.26 -45.91
CA PRO A 247 21.65 -6.63 -46.35
C PRO A 247 20.49 -6.70 -47.36
N ILE A 248 19.73 -5.61 -47.54
CA ILE A 248 18.62 -5.52 -48.49
C ILE A 248 19.08 -4.85 -49.79
N THR A 249 19.78 -3.72 -49.72
CA THR A 249 20.16 -2.94 -50.91
C THR A 249 21.54 -3.29 -51.46
N GLY A 250 22.43 -3.88 -50.64
CA GLY A 250 23.81 -4.20 -51.00
C GLY A 250 24.76 -3.00 -51.08
N GLU A 251 24.27 -1.80 -50.74
CA GLU A 251 25.06 -0.57 -50.76
C GLU A 251 25.88 -0.42 -49.46
N GLN A 252 27.01 0.29 -49.56
CA GLN A 252 27.80 0.67 -48.39
C GLN A 252 27.11 1.81 -47.64
N GLU A 253 26.95 1.65 -46.33
CA GLU A 253 26.42 2.66 -45.43
C GLU A 253 27.44 2.93 -44.32
N ASN A 254 27.72 4.21 -44.07
CA ASN A 254 28.49 4.61 -42.88
C ASN A 254 27.53 4.78 -41.71
N ILE A 255 27.69 3.94 -40.70
CA ILE A 255 26.96 4.05 -39.44
C ILE A 255 27.91 4.55 -38.35
N GLY A 256 27.36 5.28 -37.40
CA GLY A 256 28.07 5.70 -36.20
C GLY A 256 27.21 5.50 -34.97
N GLY A 257 27.85 5.41 -33.82
CA GLY A 257 27.19 5.18 -32.55
C GLY A 257 28.14 5.32 -31.38
N TYR A 258 27.68 4.91 -30.21
CA TYR A 258 28.46 4.91 -28.98
C TYR A 258 28.50 3.50 -28.41
N PHE A 259 29.71 3.05 -28.06
CA PHE A 259 29.84 1.95 -27.13
C PHE A 259 29.76 2.48 -25.71
N TRP A 260 29.17 1.70 -24.82
CA TRP A 260 29.02 2.02 -23.40
C TRP A 260 29.66 0.94 -22.54
N TRP A 261 30.47 1.35 -21.58
CA TRP A 261 31.11 0.50 -20.58
C TRP A 261 30.51 0.74 -19.21
N ASN A 262 30.35 -0.33 -18.43
CA ASN A 262 30.04 -0.22 -17.01
C ASN A 262 31.30 0.14 -16.18
N PRO A 263 31.15 0.43 -14.87
CA PRO A 263 32.29 0.74 -13.99
C PRO A 263 33.36 -0.35 -13.92
N GLU A 264 33.00 -1.60 -14.22
CA GLU A 264 33.93 -2.74 -14.28
C GLU A 264 34.71 -2.84 -15.61
N GLY A 265 34.47 -1.94 -16.56
CA GLY A 265 35.17 -1.92 -17.86
C GLY A 265 34.64 -2.94 -18.88
N VAL A 266 33.40 -3.41 -18.72
CA VAL A 266 32.71 -4.33 -19.64
C VAL A 266 31.78 -3.54 -20.56
N ILE A 267 31.82 -3.81 -21.86
CA ILE A 267 30.87 -3.25 -22.83
C ILE A 267 29.46 -3.77 -22.51
N VAL A 268 28.55 -2.88 -22.19
CA VAL A 268 27.15 -3.19 -21.86
C VAL A 268 26.15 -2.77 -22.94
N ALA A 269 26.57 -1.90 -23.86
CA ALA A 269 25.79 -1.54 -25.05
C ALA A 269 26.71 -1.06 -26.18
N SER A 270 26.24 -1.23 -27.42
CA SER A 270 26.89 -0.76 -28.65
C SER A 270 26.11 0.35 -29.35
N SER A 271 25.13 0.96 -28.68
CA SER A 271 24.47 2.19 -29.13
C SER A 271 23.76 2.89 -27.95
N ASP A 272 23.50 4.19 -28.09
CA ASP A 272 22.70 4.95 -27.12
C ASP A 272 21.30 4.36 -26.89
N PRO A 273 20.52 3.97 -27.93
CA PRO A 273 19.23 3.32 -27.71
C PRO A 273 19.34 2.03 -26.88
N GLN A 274 20.33 1.17 -27.19
CA GLN A 274 20.53 -0.07 -26.43
C GLN A 274 20.92 0.21 -24.98
N PHE A 275 21.73 1.25 -24.75
CA PHE A 275 22.09 1.66 -23.40
C PHE A 275 20.87 2.18 -22.62
N ARG A 276 20.06 3.05 -23.25
CA ARG A 276 18.83 3.61 -22.69
C ARG A 276 17.80 2.54 -22.31
N ASP A 277 17.57 1.58 -23.20
CA ASP A 277 16.57 0.53 -23.02
C ASP A 277 17.01 -0.58 -22.04
N GLY A 278 18.32 -0.70 -21.80
CA GLY A 278 18.91 -1.75 -20.97
C GLY A 278 19.53 -1.24 -19.67
N PRO A 279 20.86 -1.01 -19.62
CA PRO A 279 21.55 -0.57 -18.40
C PRO A 279 21.02 0.74 -17.81
N TYR A 280 20.79 1.75 -18.64
CA TYR A 280 20.39 3.09 -18.17
C TYR A 280 18.98 3.08 -17.55
N LYS A 281 18.07 2.24 -18.05
CA LYS A 281 16.76 2.00 -17.40
C LYS A 281 16.92 1.56 -15.94
N ARG A 282 17.86 0.66 -15.65
CA ARG A 282 18.15 0.22 -14.27
C ARG A 282 18.80 1.33 -13.45
N LEU A 283 19.63 2.15 -14.09
CA LEU A 283 20.25 3.31 -13.47
C LEU A 283 19.21 4.35 -13.03
N ILE A 284 18.21 4.65 -13.86
CA ILE A 284 17.10 5.55 -13.50
C ILE A 284 16.37 5.03 -12.25
N SER A 285 16.03 3.74 -12.23
CA SER A 285 15.38 3.12 -11.05
C SER A 285 16.24 3.28 -9.80
N ARG A 286 17.54 2.98 -9.89
CA ARG A 286 18.48 3.13 -8.79
C ARG A 286 18.58 4.58 -8.30
N TYR A 287 18.72 5.54 -9.21
CA TYR A 287 18.76 6.96 -8.85
C TYR A 287 17.49 7.40 -8.12
N ASN A 288 16.32 7.02 -8.64
CA ASN A 288 15.05 7.32 -7.99
C ASN A 288 14.96 6.67 -6.61
N GLU A 289 15.38 5.41 -6.45
CA GLU A 289 15.43 4.73 -5.16
C GLU A 289 16.38 5.42 -4.17
N GLU A 290 17.54 5.88 -4.61
CA GLU A 290 18.50 6.60 -3.76
C GLU A 290 17.97 7.97 -3.33
N VAL A 291 17.35 8.74 -4.24
CA VAL A 291 16.75 10.04 -3.90
C VAL A 291 15.55 9.87 -2.97
N LEU A 292 14.65 8.94 -3.29
CA LEU A 292 13.43 8.71 -2.50
C LEU A 292 13.71 7.98 -1.19
N GLY A 293 14.66 7.06 -1.16
CA GLY A 293 15.07 6.32 0.03
C GLY A 293 15.72 7.19 1.11
N ASN A 294 16.18 8.38 0.73
CA ASN A 294 16.68 9.40 1.66
C ASN A 294 15.57 10.32 2.21
N THR A 295 14.32 10.16 1.79
CA THR A 295 13.21 11.00 2.28
C THR A 295 12.71 10.53 3.65
N GLY A 296 12.41 11.49 4.53
CA GLY A 296 11.79 11.20 5.82
C GLY A 296 10.32 10.78 5.71
N THR A 297 9.74 10.28 6.82
CA THR A 297 8.30 10.01 6.90
C THR A 297 7.47 11.28 6.70
N PHE A 298 6.53 11.23 5.76
CA PHE A 298 5.57 12.31 5.54
C PHE A 298 4.39 12.18 6.51
N GLY A 299 3.87 13.31 6.97
CA GLY A 299 2.70 13.34 7.86
C GLY A 299 1.79 14.50 7.52
N LEU A 300 0.48 14.25 7.43
CA LEU A 300 -0.50 15.25 7.05
C LEU A 300 -1.77 15.18 7.89
N VAL A 301 -2.44 16.32 8.02
CA VAL A 301 -3.76 16.44 8.63
C VAL A 301 -4.81 16.75 7.56
N SER A 302 -6.01 16.22 7.72
CA SER A 302 -7.14 16.51 6.83
C SER A 302 -8.48 16.36 7.54
N PRO A 303 -9.50 17.15 7.17
CA PRO A 303 -10.88 16.88 7.57
C PRO A 303 -11.34 15.52 7.04
N VAL A 304 -12.12 14.80 7.83
CA VAL A 304 -12.70 13.51 7.45
C VAL A 304 -14.19 13.50 7.75
N VAL A 305 -14.97 12.99 6.80
CA VAL A 305 -16.40 12.72 6.98
C VAL A 305 -16.66 11.25 6.73
N GLY A 306 -17.69 10.70 7.33
CA GLY A 306 -18.06 9.31 7.09
C GLY A 306 -19.51 9.03 7.38
N PHE A 307 -20.00 7.93 6.81
CA PHE A 307 -21.35 7.44 7.03
C PHE A 307 -21.32 5.94 7.31
N ASP A 308 -22.37 5.47 7.97
CA ASP A 308 -22.60 4.06 8.26
C ASP A 308 -24.10 3.82 8.23
N PHE A 309 -24.55 2.93 7.34
CA PHE A 309 -25.91 2.47 7.19
C PHE A 309 -25.98 0.97 7.40
N TYR A 310 -26.65 0.53 8.46
CA TYR A 310 -26.84 -0.87 8.79
C TYR A 310 -28.32 -1.26 8.78
N HIS A 311 -28.66 -2.27 7.97
CA HIS A 311 -29.96 -2.92 7.94
C HIS A 311 -29.79 -4.43 7.97
N TYR A 312 -30.49 -5.09 8.91
CA TYR A 312 -30.53 -6.55 8.96
C TYR A 312 -31.96 -7.08 9.14
N LYS A 313 -32.31 -8.04 8.29
CA LYS A 313 -33.45 -8.96 8.41
C LYS A 313 -33.02 -10.33 7.89
N SER A 314 -33.76 -11.38 8.28
CA SER A 314 -33.42 -12.77 7.95
C SER A 314 -33.44 -13.09 6.44
N ASN A 315 -34.17 -12.32 5.64
CA ASN A 315 -34.30 -12.46 4.18
C ASN A 315 -33.51 -11.41 3.39
N PHE A 316 -33.16 -10.27 3.99
CA PHE A 316 -32.44 -9.18 3.34
C PHE A 316 -31.58 -8.44 4.35
N TRP A 317 -30.31 -8.22 4.02
CA TRP A 317 -29.40 -7.38 4.80
C TRP A 317 -28.60 -6.48 3.87
N MET A 318 -28.26 -5.31 4.40
CA MET A 318 -27.47 -4.31 3.72
C MET A 318 -26.67 -3.53 4.75
N HIS A 319 -25.36 -3.47 4.56
CA HIS A 319 -24.45 -2.61 5.30
C HIS A 319 -23.66 -1.79 4.30
N LEU A 320 -23.82 -0.48 4.33
CA LEU A 320 -23.09 0.48 3.49
C LEU A 320 -22.33 1.42 4.41
N TYR A 321 -21.05 1.63 4.16
CA TYR A 321 -20.23 2.50 4.98
C TYR A 321 -19.18 3.19 4.13
N GLY A 322 -18.70 4.34 4.61
CA GLY A 322 -17.59 5.00 3.98
C GLY A 322 -17.01 6.14 4.82
N SER A 323 -15.78 6.49 4.49
CA SER A 323 -15.04 7.64 4.97
C SER A 323 -14.45 8.37 3.77
N ALA A 324 -14.58 9.69 3.73
CA ALA A 324 -13.92 10.55 2.76
C ALA A 324 -13.06 11.58 3.50
N PHE A 325 -11.80 11.68 3.09
CA PHE A 325 -10.88 12.72 3.53
C PHE A 325 -11.00 13.86 2.54
N LEU A 326 -11.43 15.02 3.04
CA LEU A 326 -11.78 16.17 2.21
C LEU A 326 -10.51 16.86 1.67
N PRO A 327 -10.59 17.55 0.50
CA PRO A 327 -9.47 18.20 -0.21
C PRO A 327 -8.96 19.45 0.51
N TYR A 328 -8.50 19.26 1.74
CA TYR A 328 -7.89 20.25 2.63
C TYR A 328 -6.77 19.57 3.42
N HIS A 329 -5.87 18.91 2.69
CA HIS A 329 -4.72 18.22 3.21
C HIS A 329 -3.60 19.23 3.49
N LYS A 330 -3.03 19.15 4.70
CA LYS A 330 -1.85 19.93 5.08
C LYS A 330 -0.77 19.00 5.61
N TYR A 331 0.38 18.97 4.93
CA TYR A 331 1.56 18.31 5.45
C TYR A 331 2.10 19.09 6.66
N VAL A 332 2.40 18.35 7.72
CA VAL A 332 2.94 18.83 9.01
C VAL A 332 4.22 18.11 9.39
N MET A 333 4.62 17.08 8.63
CA MET A 333 5.89 16.36 8.74
C MET A 333 6.44 16.05 7.34
N GLY A 334 7.77 16.00 7.24
CA GLY A 334 8.54 15.81 6.02
C GLY A 334 9.66 16.84 5.92
N ASP A 335 10.55 16.66 4.95
CA ASP A 335 11.65 17.60 4.71
C ASP A 335 11.11 18.88 4.10
N LYS A 336 11.35 20.00 4.79
CA LYS A 336 10.77 21.29 4.43
C LYS A 336 11.75 22.18 3.66
N ASP A 337 11.21 22.97 2.74
CA ASP A 337 11.94 24.04 2.07
C ASP A 337 11.89 25.37 2.85
N ASP A 338 12.52 26.40 2.30
CA ASP A 338 12.58 27.75 2.89
C ASP A 338 11.21 28.44 3.04
N PHE A 339 10.18 27.91 2.39
CA PHE A 339 8.79 28.38 2.46
C PHE A 339 7.92 27.54 3.42
N ASP A 340 8.53 26.65 4.23
CA ASP A 340 7.85 25.71 5.14
C ASP A 340 6.94 24.69 4.41
N ARG A 341 7.15 24.49 3.10
CA ARG A 341 6.45 23.49 2.28
C ARG A 341 7.19 22.16 2.35
N VAL A 342 6.55 21.06 1.96
CA VAL A 342 7.20 19.75 1.83
C VAL A 342 7.25 19.39 0.33
N PRO A 343 8.33 19.73 -0.40
CA PRO A 343 8.34 19.73 -1.88
C PRO A 343 8.10 18.38 -2.53
N LEU A 344 8.62 17.30 -1.93
CA LEU A 344 8.43 15.93 -2.41
C LEU A 344 7.12 15.29 -1.92
N SER A 345 6.26 16.05 -1.24
CA SER A 345 4.97 15.53 -0.80
C SER A 345 3.99 15.40 -1.97
N TYR A 346 3.01 14.51 -1.82
CA TYR A 346 1.95 14.33 -2.82
C TYR A 346 1.16 15.61 -3.14
N LEU A 347 1.16 16.60 -2.24
CA LEU A 347 0.50 17.89 -2.46
C LEU A 347 1.11 18.62 -3.67
N TYR A 348 2.42 18.52 -3.87
CA TYR A 348 3.15 19.24 -4.93
C TYR A 348 3.46 18.37 -6.16
N ARG A 349 2.82 17.19 -6.27
CA ARG A 349 3.10 16.21 -7.34
C ARG A 349 3.06 16.77 -8.78
N ASN A 350 2.23 17.79 -9.01
CA ASN A 350 2.01 18.40 -10.32
C ASN A 350 2.49 19.86 -10.41
N ASP A 351 3.23 20.33 -9.40
CA ASP A 351 3.70 21.72 -9.31
C ASP A 351 5.17 21.89 -9.73
N TRP A 352 5.84 20.77 -10.04
CA TRP A 352 7.21 20.78 -10.54
C TRP A 352 7.22 21.05 -12.04
N ASP A 353 8.07 21.99 -12.46
CA ASP A 353 8.39 22.20 -13.86
C ASP A 353 9.91 22.16 -14.09
N GLN A 354 10.32 22.48 -15.31
CA GLN A 354 11.72 22.52 -15.72
C GLN A 354 12.58 23.56 -14.96
N TYR A 355 11.98 24.51 -14.25
CA TYR A 355 12.67 25.46 -13.36
C TYR A 355 12.55 25.07 -11.87
N GLY A 356 11.98 23.90 -11.58
CA GLY A 356 11.79 23.39 -10.23
C GLY A 356 10.39 23.66 -9.67
N LEU A 357 10.29 23.71 -8.34
CA LEU A 357 9.03 24.01 -7.66
C LEU A 357 8.91 25.52 -7.48
N ALA A 358 8.02 26.16 -8.25
CA ALA A 358 7.81 27.61 -8.18
C ALA A 358 7.51 28.10 -6.76
N ASP A 359 8.05 29.25 -6.35
CA ASP A 359 7.80 29.85 -5.02
C ASP A 359 6.31 30.04 -4.71
N ALA A 360 5.51 30.34 -5.74
CA ALA A 360 4.07 30.53 -5.64
C ALA A 360 3.25 29.23 -5.73
N ALA A 361 3.88 28.05 -5.74
CA ALA A 361 3.18 26.78 -5.80
C ALA A 361 2.25 26.59 -4.59
N GLU A 362 0.96 26.37 -4.85
CA GLU A 362 -0.08 26.21 -3.83
C GLU A 362 -0.37 24.74 -3.49
N GLY A 363 0.06 23.80 -4.33
CA GLY A 363 -0.24 22.40 -4.21
C GLY A 363 -1.60 22.02 -4.80
N GLU A 364 -1.69 20.81 -5.35
CA GLU A 364 -2.93 20.25 -5.84
C GLU A 364 -3.62 19.40 -4.76
N GLN A 365 -4.75 19.91 -4.24
CA GLN A 365 -5.59 19.15 -3.31
C GLN A 365 -6.24 17.94 -3.98
N TRP A 366 -6.56 16.91 -3.19
CA TRP A 366 -7.09 15.65 -3.69
C TRP A 366 -8.17 15.07 -2.76
N TRP A 367 -8.82 13.99 -3.21
CA TRP A 367 -9.76 13.23 -2.39
C TRP A 367 -9.18 11.85 -2.11
N ASP A 368 -9.13 11.49 -0.83
CA ASP A 368 -8.95 10.09 -0.42
C ASP A 368 -10.26 9.57 0.15
N TYR A 369 -10.56 8.30 -0.07
CA TYR A 369 -11.77 7.71 0.46
C TYR A 369 -11.67 6.20 0.62
N GLN A 370 -12.46 5.71 1.56
CA GLN A 370 -12.66 4.30 1.84
C GLN A 370 -14.15 4.04 1.86
N ALA A 371 -14.64 3.07 1.11
CA ALA A 371 -16.05 2.72 1.08
C ALA A 371 -16.20 1.21 1.01
N GLY A 372 -17.29 0.70 1.56
CA GLY A 372 -17.63 -0.69 1.43
C GLY A 372 -19.12 -0.94 1.52
N ALA A 373 -19.50 -2.09 0.97
CA ALA A 373 -20.85 -2.57 0.94
C ALA A 373 -20.88 -4.06 1.25
N ASN A 374 -21.87 -4.50 2.01
CA ASN A 374 -22.26 -5.90 2.13
C ASN A 374 -23.78 -5.98 1.94
N ILE A 375 -24.21 -6.72 0.93
CA ILE A 375 -25.60 -6.88 0.56
C ILE A 375 -25.88 -8.37 0.41
N GLY A 376 -26.99 -8.83 0.96
CA GLY A 376 -27.45 -10.17 0.64
C GLY A 376 -28.95 -10.33 0.75
N TRP A 377 -29.45 -11.27 -0.04
CA TRP A 377 -30.87 -11.49 -0.26
C TRP A 377 -31.15 -12.97 -0.44
N LYS A 378 -32.01 -13.52 0.42
CA LYS A 378 -32.66 -14.81 0.20
C LYS A 378 -33.89 -14.61 -0.68
N LEU A 379 -33.73 -14.81 -2.00
CA LEU A 379 -34.83 -14.74 -2.98
C LEU A 379 -35.89 -15.81 -2.72
N SER A 380 -35.46 -16.97 -2.22
CA SER A 380 -36.35 -18.04 -1.78
C SER A 380 -35.73 -18.82 -0.62
N LYS A 381 -36.41 -19.89 -0.19
CA LYS A 381 -35.87 -20.86 0.77
C LYS A 381 -34.65 -21.63 0.23
N SER A 382 -34.50 -21.70 -1.09
CA SER A 382 -33.46 -22.49 -1.76
C SER A 382 -32.43 -21.62 -2.49
N ILE A 383 -32.71 -20.34 -2.74
CA ILE A 383 -31.80 -19.45 -3.48
C ILE A 383 -31.45 -18.24 -2.60
N GLY A 384 -30.15 -18.01 -2.44
CA GLY A 384 -29.60 -16.80 -1.82
C GLY A 384 -28.54 -16.17 -2.70
N LEU A 385 -28.48 -14.85 -2.68
CA LEU A 385 -27.46 -14.04 -3.32
C LEU A 385 -26.72 -13.24 -2.26
N PHE A 386 -25.43 -13.04 -2.44
CA PHE A 386 -24.67 -12.07 -1.68
C PHE A 386 -23.63 -11.38 -2.57
N ALA A 387 -23.35 -10.13 -2.23
CA ALA A 387 -22.26 -9.35 -2.78
C ALA A 387 -21.67 -8.50 -1.67
N GLU A 388 -20.36 -8.45 -1.60
CA GLU A 388 -19.63 -7.61 -0.68
C GLU A 388 -18.40 -7.06 -1.37
N GLY A 389 -17.98 -5.88 -0.95
CA GLY A 389 -16.74 -5.32 -1.43
C GLY A 389 -16.33 -4.08 -0.67
N GLU A 390 -15.06 -3.78 -0.81
CA GLU A 390 -14.39 -2.62 -0.25
C GLU A 390 -13.55 -1.97 -1.33
N TYR A 391 -13.46 -0.64 -1.26
CA TYR A 391 -12.61 0.17 -2.12
C TYR A 391 -11.91 1.20 -1.23
N THR A 392 -10.60 1.35 -1.42
CA THR A 392 -9.77 2.35 -0.76
C THR A 392 -8.93 3.06 -1.80
N LYS A 393 -8.96 4.39 -1.80
CA LYS A 393 -8.03 5.25 -2.53
C LYS A 393 -7.26 6.14 -1.56
N MET A 394 -5.94 6.10 -1.67
CA MET A 394 -4.99 6.83 -0.81
C MET A 394 -3.77 7.27 -1.64
N TRP A 395 -3.58 8.57 -1.87
CA TRP A 395 -2.42 9.12 -2.62
C TRP A 395 -2.17 8.38 -3.96
N ASP A 396 -3.22 8.24 -4.78
CA ASP A 396 -3.27 7.45 -6.04
C ASP A 396 -3.11 5.92 -5.93
N SER A 397 -2.86 5.39 -4.74
CA SER A 397 -2.94 3.95 -4.52
C SER A 397 -4.38 3.52 -4.35
N GLU A 398 -4.84 2.66 -5.26
CA GLU A 398 -6.20 2.13 -5.25
C GLU A 398 -6.19 0.64 -4.94
N PHE A 399 -6.96 0.24 -3.93
CA PHE A 399 -7.11 -1.14 -3.53
C PHE A 399 -8.58 -1.47 -3.42
N PHE A 400 -9.01 -2.53 -4.09
CA PHE A 400 -10.38 -2.98 -4.00
C PHE A 400 -10.45 -4.48 -3.91
N ILE A 401 -11.51 -4.94 -3.27
CA ILE A 401 -11.80 -6.35 -3.12
C ILE A 401 -13.30 -6.49 -3.26
N THR A 402 -13.73 -7.41 -4.12
CA THR A 402 -15.13 -7.74 -4.31
C THR A 402 -15.31 -9.25 -4.19
N THR A 403 -16.34 -9.69 -3.49
CA THR A 403 -16.76 -11.09 -3.40
C THR A 403 -18.26 -11.15 -3.64
N PHE A 404 -18.69 -12.07 -4.49
CA PHE A 404 -20.11 -12.30 -4.74
C PHE A 404 -20.36 -13.80 -4.84
N GLY A 405 -21.59 -14.22 -4.57
CA GLY A 405 -21.94 -15.63 -4.70
C GLY A 405 -23.42 -15.89 -4.72
N ILE A 406 -23.74 -17.07 -5.26
CA ILE A 406 -25.08 -17.62 -5.37
C ILE A 406 -25.09 -18.92 -4.58
N ASN A 407 -25.97 -19.01 -3.61
CA ASN A 407 -26.19 -20.22 -2.84
C ASN A 407 -27.48 -20.87 -3.33
N TYR A 408 -27.36 -22.11 -3.81
CA TYR A 408 -28.50 -22.99 -4.06
C TYR A 408 -28.51 -24.13 -3.04
N THR A 409 -29.62 -24.31 -2.35
CA THR A 409 -29.83 -25.41 -1.41
C THR A 409 -30.90 -26.35 -1.96
N PHE A 410 -30.49 -27.56 -2.34
CA PHE A 410 -31.41 -28.67 -2.59
C PHE A 410 -32.18 -28.95 -1.30
N ARG A 411 -33.50 -28.95 -1.38
CA ARG A 411 -34.40 -29.19 -0.25
C ARG A 411 -35.27 -30.39 -0.52
#